data_AF-A0ABD4TGF5-F1
#
_entry.id   AF-A0ABD4TGF5-F1
#
_cell.length_a   1.000
_cell.length_b   1.000
_cell.length_c   1.000
_cell.angle_alpha   90.00
_cell.angle_beta   90.00
_cell.angle_gamma   90.00
#
_symmetry.space_group_name_H-M   'P 1'
#
loop_
_entity.id
_entity.type
_entity.pdbx_description
1 polymer ?
#
loop_
_entity_poly.entity_id
_entity_poly.type
_entity_poly.pdbx_seq_one_letter_code
_entity_poly.pdbx_strand_id
1 'polypeptide(L)'
;MLSCPAGFERKSECSAFLRVAGTRNVTGEVNRWFNKTVPYLGKEYPWHYVMLLKARELAHYLIGKKTMSAFVTPMYTVERQDSDEIRQKILNVPYAEWKKMGFSKGTLHYMKQNTKNGKSFTLNKHVRERLAEWGVP
;
A
#
# COMPACT_ATOMS: atom_id res chain seq x y z
N MET A 1 11.70 22.00 19.97
CA MET A 1 10.33 21.54 19.62
C MET A 1 10.41 20.56 18.46
N LEU A 2 9.95 19.32 18.62
CA LEU A 2 9.81 18.39 17.49
C LEU A 2 8.78 18.95 16.51
N SER A 3 9.24 19.38 15.33
CA SER A 3 8.37 19.89 14.26
C SER A 3 7.38 18.81 13.82
N CYS A 4 6.10 19.17 13.70
CA CYS A 4 5.06 18.25 13.25
C CYS A 4 5.16 18.08 11.72
N PRO A 5 5.09 16.86 11.17
CA PRO A 5 5.15 16.65 9.72
C PRO A 5 4.05 17.43 8.99
N ALA A 6 4.31 17.89 7.77
CA ALA A 6 3.46 18.85 7.04
C ALA A 6 1.96 18.48 6.94
N GLY A 7 1.62 17.18 6.98
CA GLY A 7 0.25 16.67 6.92
C GLY A 7 -0.48 16.56 8.27
N PHE A 8 0.18 16.87 9.38
CA PHE A 8 -0.33 16.63 10.73
C PHE A 8 -0.27 17.87 11.61
N GLU A 9 -1.22 17.98 12.53
CA GLU A 9 -1.29 19.00 13.58
C GLU A 9 -1.31 18.32 14.94
N ARG A 10 -0.41 18.73 15.85
CA ARG A 10 -0.41 18.22 17.23
C ARG A 10 -1.39 19.03 18.07
N LYS A 11 -2.29 18.33 18.77
CA LYS A 11 -3.25 18.95 19.71
C LYS A 11 -2.84 18.74 21.18
N SER A 12 -2.13 17.66 21.49
CA SER A 12 -1.53 17.39 22.81
C SER A 12 -0.26 16.54 22.67
N GLU A 13 0.41 16.23 23.79
CA GLU A 13 1.62 15.39 23.78
C GLU A 13 1.42 14.02 23.12
N CYS A 14 0.19 13.47 23.17
CA CYS A 14 -0.14 12.14 22.65
C CYS A 14 -1.22 12.13 21.55
N SER A 15 -1.61 13.29 20.99
CA SER A 15 -2.62 13.32 19.93
C SER A 15 -2.21 14.18 18.74
N ALA A 16 -2.45 13.64 17.54
CA ALA A 16 -2.23 14.32 16.27
C ALA A 16 -3.45 14.14 15.38
N PHE A 17 -3.78 15.20 14.64
CA PHE A 17 -4.87 15.24 13.67
C PHE A 17 -4.30 15.43 12.27
N LEU A 18 -5.03 14.95 11.27
CA LEU A 18 -4.72 15.25 9.88
C LEU A 18 -5.11 16.69 9.58
N ARG A 19 -4.15 17.47 9.04
CA ARG A 19 -4.46 18.75 8.41
C ARG A 19 -5.17 18.51 7.10
N VAL A 20 -5.79 19.54 6.52
CA VAL A 20 -6.49 19.46 5.22
C VAL A 20 -5.64 18.77 4.14
N ALA A 21 -4.34 19.07 4.07
CA ALA A 21 -3.42 18.41 3.14
C ALA A 21 -3.27 16.90 3.41
N GLY A 22 -3.12 16.50 4.67
CA GLY A 22 -3.06 15.09 5.08
C GLY A 22 -4.38 14.36 4.80
N THR A 23 -5.51 14.99 5.13
CA THR A 23 -6.85 14.46 4.85
C THR A 23 -7.06 14.25 3.35
N ARG A 24 -6.70 15.23 2.51
CA ARG A 24 -6.79 15.09 1.04
C ARG A 24 -5.96 13.93 0.51
N ASN A 25 -4.75 13.74 1.02
CA ASN A 25 -3.89 12.63 0.63
C ASN A 25 -4.51 11.28 1.01
N VAL A 26 -4.98 11.15 2.26
CA VAL A 26 -5.61 9.91 2.74
C VAL A 26 -6.89 9.61 1.96
N THR A 27 -7.79 10.59 1.78
CA THR A 27 -9.01 10.41 1.00
C THR A 27 -8.69 10.05 -0.46
N GLY A 28 -7.66 10.65 -1.05
CA GLY A 28 -7.19 10.31 -2.39
C GLY A 28 -6.75 8.86 -2.52
N GLU A 29 -5.99 8.34 -1.55
CA GLU A 29 -5.61 6.92 -1.53
C GLU A 29 -6.83 6.02 -1.31
N VAL A 30 -7.68 6.32 -0.32
CA VAL A 30 -8.90 5.53 -0.06
C VAL A 30 -9.76 5.45 -1.33
N ASN A 31 -9.94 6.57 -2.03
CA ASN A 31 -10.69 6.58 -3.28
C ASN A 31 -10.01 5.73 -4.38
N ARG A 32 -8.68 5.76 -4.50
CA ARG A 32 -7.95 4.87 -5.42
C ARG A 32 -8.22 3.40 -5.10
N TRP A 33 -8.17 3.02 -3.83
CA TRP A 33 -8.42 1.65 -3.38
C TRP A 33 -9.85 1.19 -3.67
N PHE A 34 -10.83 2.02 -3.37
CA PHE A 34 -12.25 1.71 -3.58
C PHE A 34 -12.62 1.59 -5.07
N ASN A 35 -11.83 2.18 -5.96
CA ASN A 35 -12.00 2.10 -7.41
C ASN A 35 -11.16 1.01 -8.09
N LYS A 36 -10.27 0.32 -7.37
CA LYS A 36 -9.63 -0.89 -7.91
C LYS A 36 -10.69 -1.96 -8.17
N THR A 37 -10.60 -2.62 -9.32
CA THR A 37 -11.52 -3.70 -9.69
C THR A 37 -11.05 -5.05 -9.17
N VAL A 38 -12.01 -5.94 -8.97
CA VAL A 38 -11.79 -7.33 -8.60
C VAL A 38 -12.83 -8.19 -9.34
N PRO A 39 -12.46 -9.39 -9.81
CA PRO A 39 -13.42 -10.30 -10.39
C PRO A 39 -14.41 -10.79 -9.33
N TYR A 40 -15.69 -10.56 -9.56
CA TYR A 40 -16.78 -11.04 -8.73
C TYR A 40 -17.98 -11.41 -9.59
N LEU A 41 -18.55 -12.61 -9.38
CA LEU A 41 -19.68 -13.13 -10.16
C LEU A 41 -19.44 -13.13 -11.69
N GLY A 42 -18.20 -13.42 -12.11
CA GLY A 42 -17.82 -13.52 -13.52
C GLY A 42 -17.61 -12.17 -14.23
N LYS A 43 -17.60 -11.05 -13.50
CA LYS A 43 -17.33 -9.70 -14.05
C LYS A 43 -16.38 -8.93 -13.14
N GLU A 44 -15.68 -7.96 -13.70
CA GLU A 44 -14.85 -7.01 -12.94
C GLU A 44 -15.73 -5.94 -12.30
N TYR A 45 -15.60 -5.76 -10.99
CA TYR A 45 -16.32 -4.72 -10.25
C TYR A 45 -15.36 -3.96 -9.34
N PRO A 46 -15.51 -2.63 -9.18
CA PRO A 46 -14.74 -1.88 -8.20
C PRO A 46 -15.13 -2.28 -6.77
N TRP A 47 -14.19 -2.23 -5.83
CA TRP A 47 -14.41 -2.64 -4.44
C TRP A 47 -15.62 -1.97 -3.78
N HIS A 48 -15.87 -0.69 -4.05
CA HIS A 48 -17.05 0.01 -3.52
C HIS A 48 -18.36 -0.65 -3.96
N TYR A 49 -18.41 -1.16 -5.19
CA TYR A 49 -19.58 -1.84 -5.73
C TYR A 49 -19.70 -3.27 -5.18
N VAL A 50 -18.59 -3.97 -4.99
CA VAL A 50 -18.59 -5.29 -4.33
C VAL A 50 -19.16 -5.21 -2.91
N MET A 51 -18.81 -4.18 -2.15
CA MET A 51 -19.39 -3.95 -0.81
C MET A 51 -20.91 -3.77 -0.87
N LEU A 52 -21.41 -2.99 -1.84
CA LEU A 52 -22.85 -2.83 -2.07
C LEU A 52 -23.53 -4.17 -2.41
N LEU A 53 -22.93 -4.98 -3.28
CA LEU A 53 -23.46 -6.29 -3.65
C LEU A 53 -23.51 -7.24 -2.44
N LYS A 54 -22.48 -7.24 -1.59
CA LYS A 54 -22.45 -8.04 -0.36
C LYS A 54 -23.47 -7.58 0.67
N ALA A 55 -23.67 -6.28 0.83
CA ALA A 55 -24.74 -5.76 1.69
C ALA A 55 -26.12 -6.21 1.19
N ARG A 56 -26.34 -6.21 -0.13
CA ARG A 56 -27.58 -6.70 -0.74
C ARG A 56 -27.75 -8.21 -0.56
N GLU A 57 -26.70 -9.00 -0.72
CA GLU A 57 -26.73 -10.45 -0.46
C GLU A 57 -27.08 -10.76 0.99
N LEU A 58 -26.49 -10.03 1.95
CA LEU A 58 -26.83 -10.12 3.36
C LEU A 58 -28.30 -9.80 3.60
N ALA A 59 -28.80 -8.70 3.03
CA ALA A 59 -30.22 -8.33 3.17
C ALA A 59 -31.14 -9.44 2.63
N HIS A 60 -30.82 -10.04 1.48
CA HIS A 60 -31.58 -11.16 0.92
C HIS A 60 -31.51 -12.43 1.77
N TYR A 61 -30.37 -12.69 2.41
CA TYR A 61 -30.22 -13.79 3.34
C TYR A 61 -31.08 -13.62 4.60
N LEU A 62 -31.08 -12.43 5.19
CA LEU A 62 -31.86 -12.13 6.39
C LEU A 62 -33.38 -12.30 6.17
N ILE A 63 -33.87 -12.05 4.96
CA ILE A 63 -35.29 -12.24 4.60
C ILE A 63 -35.58 -13.61 3.98
N GLY A 64 -34.64 -14.55 4.01
CA GLY A 64 -34.82 -15.92 3.53
C GLY A 64 -34.93 -16.08 2.01
N LYS A 65 -34.64 -15.03 1.22
CA LYS A 65 -34.76 -15.07 -0.25
C LYS A 65 -33.56 -15.72 -0.94
N LYS A 66 -32.40 -15.81 -0.26
CA LYS A 66 -31.17 -16.33 -0.86
C LYS A 66 -30.25 -16.91 0.23
N THR A 67 -29.53 -17.98 -0.07
CA THR A 67 -28.42 -18.45 0.78
C THR A 67 -27.25 -17.49 0.71
N MET A 68 -26.64 -17.16 1.84
CA MET A 68 -25.53 -16.21 1.89
C MET A 68 -24.25 -16.85 1.35
N SER A 69 -23.58 -16.17 0.43
CA SER A 69 -22.21 -16.51 0.07
C SER A 69 -21.26 -15.99 1.17
N ALA A 70 -20.17 -16.71 1.45
CA ALA A 70 -19.20 -16.24 2.44
C ALA A 70 -18.68 -14.83 2.08
N PHE A 71 -18.55 -13.95 3.08
CA PHE A 71 -17.95 -12.62 2.90
C PHE A 71 -16.49 -12.68 2.43
N VAL A 72 -15.85 -13.85 2.55
CA VAL A 72 -14.46 -14.11 2.14
C VAL A 72 -14.26 -13.96 0.62
N THR A 73 -15.31 -14.15 -0.19
CA THR A 73 -15.22 -14.03 -1.66
C THR A 73 -15.77 -12.67 -2.12
N PRO A 74 -15.06 -11.86 -2.92
CA PRO A 74 -13.74 -12.12 -3.49
C PRO A 74 -12.62 -11.87 -2.48
N MET A 75 -11.59 -12.72 -2.49
CA MET A 75 -10.46 -12.60 -1.58
C MET A 75 -9.55 -11.47 -2.04
N TYR A 76 -9.21 -10.55 -1.13
CA TYR A 76 -8.22 -9.52 -1.42
C TYR A 76 -6.82 -10.14 -1.52
N THR A 77 -6.18 -9.98 -2.67
CA THR A 77 -4.77 -10.33 -2.87
C THR A 77 -3.92 -9.07 -2.81
N VAL A 78 -2.94 -9.05 -1.90
CA VAL A 78 -1.94 -7.96 -1.85
C VAL A 78 -1.11 -8.04 -3.13
N GLU A 79 -1.32 -7.08 -4.03
CA GLU A 79 -0.43 -6.89 -5.17
C GLU A 79 0.97 -6.53 -4.64
N ARG A 80 1.96 -7.37 -4.97
CA ARG A 80 3.34 -7.12 -4.61
C ARG A 80 3.81 -5.82 -5.25
N GLN A 81 4.33 -4.90 -4.45
CA GLN A 81 4.88 -3.64 -4.92
C GLN A 81 6.37 -3.72 -5.31
N ASP A 82 7.01 -4.87 -5.03
CA ASP A 82 8.37 -5.18 -5.42
C ASP A 82 8.38 -6.04 -6.69
N SER A 83 9.17 -5.63 -7.69
CA SER A 83 9.46 -6.44 -8.88
C SER A 83 10.79 -7.18 -8.70
N ASP A 84 11.03 -8.23 -9.49
CA ASP A 84 12.31 -8.93 -9.47
C ASP A 84 13.47 -8.01 -9.86
N GLU A 85 13.24 -7.07 -10.77
CA GLU A 85 14.22 -6.04 -11.14
C GLU A 85 14.62 -5.18 -9.93
N ILE A 86 13.63 -4.66 -9.19
CA ILE A 86 13.85 -3.87 -7.98
C ILE A 86 14.62 -4.67 -6.94
N ARG A 87 14.26 -5.95 -6.76
CA ARG A 87 14.94 -6.86 -5.84
C ARG A 87 16.41 -7.06 -6.22
N GLN A 88 16.70 -7.26 -7.50
CA GLN A 88 18.08 -7.38 -7.97
C GLN A 88 18.87 -6.09 -7.76
N LYS A 89 18.29 -4.92 -8.07
CA LYS A 89 18.92 -3.63 -7.77
C LYS A 89 19.26 -3.48 -6.28
N ILE A 90 18.33 -3.83 -5.38
CA ILE A 90 18.55 -3.77 -3.92
C ILE A 90 19.68 -4.73 -3.48
N LEU A 91 19.77 -5.93 -4.05
CA LEU A 91 20.83 -6.88 -3.70
C LEU A 91 22.20 -6.39 -4.17
N ASN A 92 22.26 -5.86 -5.39
CA ASN A 92 23.49 -5.51 -6.08
C ASN A 92 24.05 -4.14 -5.69
N VAL A 93 23.21 -3.21 -5.23
CA VAL A 93 23.68 -1.87 -4.86
C VAL A 93 24.69 -1.94 -3.69
N PRO A 94 25.90 -1.37 -3.87
CA PRO A 94 26.87 -1.27 -2.80
C PRO A 94 26.48 -0.15 -1.83
N TYR A 95 26.96 -0.24 -0.58
CA TYR A 95 26.63 0.76 0.44
C TYR A 95 27.08 2.18 0.07
N ALA A 96 28.19 2.33 -0.66
CA ALA A 96 28.68 3.64 -1.11
C ALA A 96 27.66 4.34 -2.01
N GLU A 97 27.14 3.65 -3.02
CA GLU A 97 26.12 4.19 -3.93
C GLU A 97 24.79 4.45 -3.21
N TRP A 98 24.40 3.56 -2.29
CA TRP A 98 23.22 3.76 -1.46
C TRP A 98 23.31 5.00 -0.56
N LYS A 99 24.50 5.26 -0.03
CA LYS A 99 24.78 6.46 0.77
C LYS A 99 24.79 7.72 -0.11
N LYS A 100 25.32 7.66 -1.34
CA LYS A 100 25.23 8.75 -2.32
C LYS A 100 23.79 9.10 -2.68
N MET A 101 22.91 8.10 -2.76
CA MET A 101 21.46 8.30 -2.89
C MET A 101 20.80 8.91 -1.65
N GLY A 102 21.55 9.21 -0.58
CA GLY A 102 21.05 9.89 0.62
C GLY A 102 20.36 8.98 1.63
N PHE A 103 20.58 7.66 1.57
CA PHE A 103 19.93 6.69 2.47
C PHE A 103 20.91 6.07 3.47
N SER A 104 20.38 5.68 4.64
CA SER A 104 21.18 5.11 5.73
C SER A 104 21.60 3.65 5.46
N LYS A 105 22.63 3.19 6.17
CA LYS A 105 23.09 1.78 6.14
C LYS A 105 22.00 0.82 6.65
N GLY A 106 21.27 1.23 7.69
CA GLY A 106 20.19 0.42 8.27
C GLY A 106 19.07 0.17 7.27
N THR A 107 18.72 1.19 6.48
CA THR A 107 17.73 1.06 5.40
C THR A 107 18.16 0.03 4.37
N LEU A 108 19.42 0.07 3.90
CA LEU A 108 19.91 -0.92 2.93
C LEU A 108 19.92 -2.33 3.52
N HIS A 109 20.38 -2.48 4.77
CA HIS A 109 20.43 -3.77 5.45
C HIS A 109 19.03 -4.39 5.55
N TYR A 110 18.04 -3.62 6.00
CA TYR A 110 16.66 -4.05 6.10
C TYR A 110 16.09 -4.49 4.75
N MET A 111 16.34 -3.72 3.68
CA MET A 111 15.87 -4.04 2.34
C MET A 111 16.52 -5.30 1.77
N LYS A 112 17.83 -5.48 1.96
CA LYS A 112 18.53 -6.72 1.55
C LYS A 112 18.00 -7.93 2.31
N GLN A 113 17.73 -7.82 3.61
CA GLN A 113 17.16 -8.90 4.41
C GLN A 113 15.76 -9.30 3.92
N ASN A 114 14.88 -8.34 3.68
CA ASN A 114 13.53 -8.62 3.16
C ASN A 114 13.58 -9.29 1.79
N THR A 115 14.47 -8.82 0.91
CA THR A 115 14.67 -9.39 -0.43
C THR A 115 15.17 -10.83 -0.36
N LYS A 116 16.19 -11.11 0.45
CA LYS A 116 16.75 -12.47 0.63
C LYS A 116 15.74 -13.45 1.21
N ASN A 117 14.92 -13.01 2.15
CA ASN A 117 13.90 -13.84 2.80
C ASN A 117 12.66 -14.05 1.92
N GLY A 118 12.65 -13.53 0.68
CA GLY A 118 11.52 -13.67 -0.23
C GLY A 118 10.27 -12.90 0.19
N LYS A 119 10.31 -12.12 1.27
CA LYS A 119 9.15 -11.38 1.79
C LYS A 119 8.77 -10.26 0.84
N SER A 120 7.47 -10.04 0.63
CA SER A 120 6.98 -8.85 -0.03
C SER A 120 7.28 -7.62 0.84
N PHE A 121 7.75 -6.54 0.24
CA PHE A 121 7.99 -5.28 0.94
C PHE A 121 7.57 -4.09 0.10
N THR A 122 7.17 -3.02 0.79
CA THR A 122 6.88 -1.73 0.17
C THR A 122 8.12 -0.85 0.23
N LEU A 123 8.40 -0.16 -0.87
CA LEU A 123 9.43 0.86 -0.93
C LEU A 123 8.83 2.23 -0.67
N ASN A 124 9.53 3.03 0.13
CA ASN A 124 9.24 4.46 0.21
C ASN A 124 9.38 5.06 -1.20
N LYS A 125 8.47 5.99 -1.56
CA LYS A 125 8.46 6.67 -2.86
C LYS A 125 9.85 7.18 -3.26
N HIS A 126 10.57 7.84 -2.35
CA HIS A 126 11.90 8.39 -2.63
C HIS A 126 12.95 7.31 -2.89
N VAL A 127 12.86 6.18 -2.18
CA VAL A 127 13.76 5.04 -2.42
C VAL A 127 13.47 4.43 -3.78
N ARG A 128 12.19 4.27 -4.14
CA ARG A 128 11.79 3.73 -5.43
C ARG A 128 12.27 4.61 -6.58
N GLU A 129 12.08 5.92 -6.50
CA GLU A 129 12.49 6.89 -7.54
C GLU A 129 14.01 6.88 -7.76
N ARG A 130 14.81 7.07 -6.70
CA ARG A 130 16.28 7.10 -6.81
C ARG A 130 16.87 5.74 -7.22
N LEU A 131 16.26 4.64 -6.78
CA LEU A 131 16.68 3.31 -7.19
C LEU A 131 16.32 3.02 -8.66
N ALA A 132 15.24 3.59 -9.18
CA ALA A 132 14.88 3.47 -10.59
C ALA A 132 15.94 4.14 -11.48
N GLU A 133 16.43 5.31 -11.08
CA GLU A 133 17.50 6.07 -11.74
C GLU A 133 18.89 5.40 -11.59
N TRP A 134 19.08 4.56 -10.57
CA TRP A 134 20.35 3.91 -10.32
C TRP A 134 20.67 2.82 -11.36
N GLY A 135 21.83 2.94 -12.01
CA GLY A 135 22.33 1.98 -13.00
C GLY A 135 21.75 2.16 -14.41
N VAL A 136 20.98 3.23 -14.64
CA VAL A 136 20.60 3.68 -15.99
C VAL A 136 21.68 4.65 -16.47
N PRO A 137 22.23 4.49 -17.70
CA PRO A 137 23.26 5.37 -18.24
C PRO A 137 22.78 6.81 -18.45
#